data_AF-A0A3D1PMU9-F1
#
_entry.id   AF-A0A3D1PMU9-F1
#
_cell.length_a   1.000
_cell.length_b   1.000
_cell.length_c   1.000
_cell.angle_alpha   90.00
_cell.angle_beta   90.00
_cell.angle_gamma   90.00
#
_symmetry.space_group_name_H-M   'P 1'
#
loop_
_entity.id
_entity.type
_entity.pdbx_description
1 polymer ?
#
loop_
_entity_poly.entity_id
_entity_poly.type
_entity_poly.pdbx_seq_one_letter_code
_entity_poly.pdbx_strand_id
1 'polypeptide(L)'
;MDNNILVISEKEQKAYLPYKYEEIQKIYESPNCKYNSIMEIIQDLYIVPLNKFENFSTARFREAFNLIRYKEKGSIFSALDLGLELMFKYNLNPIIIAACRNLDELDIYLDCLDENELSDFKCFEVRFEVNPNLVNKPIREF
;
A
#
# COMPACT_ATOMS: atom_id res chain seq x y z
N MET A 1 -8.02 -4.28 -17.77
CA MET A 1 -8.95 -4.19 -16.62
C MET A 1 -8.15 -3.63 -15.46
N ASP A 2 -8.53 -2.45 -14.97
CA ASP A 2 -7.88 -1.81 -13.82
C ASP A 2 -8.38 -2.44 -12.51
N ASN A 3 -7.56 -2.39 -11.47
CA ASN A 3 -7.97 -2.70 -10.11
C ASN A 3 -7.87 -1.42 -9.26
N ASN A 4 -9.00 -0.84 -8.89
CA ASN A 4 -9.02 0.35 -8.02
C ASN A 4 -9.40 0.02 -6.57
N ILE A 5 -9.19 -1.24 -6.16
CA ILE A 5 -9.52 -1.74 -4.83
C ILE A 5 -8.25 -2.27 -4.19
N LEU A 6 -7.94 -1.75 -3.01
CA LEU A 6 -6.99 -2.36 -2.08
C LEU A 6 -7.73 -3.42 -1.28
N VAL A 7 -7.33 -4.68 -1.41
CA VAL A 7 -7.85 -5.77 -0.55
C VAL A 7 -6.79 -6.18 0.46
N ILE A 8 -7.11 -6.06 1.75
CA ILE A 8 -6.26 -6.53 2.85
C ILE A 8 -6.88 -7.83 3.36
N SER A 9 -6.30 -8.97 2.98
CA SER A 9 -6.84 -10.30 3.28
C SER A 9 -6.07 -11.01 4.39
N GLU A 10 -6.67 -11.04 5.58
CA GLU A 10 -6.15 -11.84 6.69
C GLU A 10 -6.34 -13.33 6.46
N LYS A 11 -7.36 -13.72 5.69
CA LYS A 11 -7.58 -15.11 5.29
C LYS A 11 -6.39 -15.64 4.50
N GLU A 12 -5.88 -14.85 3.56
CA GLU A 12 -4.79 -15.26 2.67
C GLU A 12 -3.41 -14.75 3.10
N GLN A 13 -3.36 -13.95 4.16
CA GLN A 13 -2.16 -13.28 4.65
C GLN A 13 -1.47 -12.44 3.56
N LYS A 14 -2.27 -11.79 2.71
CA LYS A 14 -1.82 -10.96 1.59
C LYS A 14 -2.61 -9.66 1.47
N ALA A 15 -1.95 -8.65 0.91
CA ALA A 15 -2.56 -7.43 0.41
C ALA A 15 -2.51 -7.43 -1.13
N TYR A 16 -3.63 -7.09 -1.75
CA TYR A 16 -3.78 -6.92 -3.20
C TYR A 16 -3.85 -5.43 -3.48
N LEU A 17 -2.76 -4.87 -4.02
CA LEU A 17 -2.62 -3.44 -4.25
C LEU A 17 -3.43 -2.98 -5.49
N PRO A 18 -3.94 -1.74 -5.49
CA PRO A 18 -4.52 -1.13 -6.68
C PRO A 18 -3.49 -1.00 -7.81
N TYR A 19 -3.96 -1.09 -9.05
CA TYR A 19 -3.13 -0.91 -10.25
C TYR A 19 -3.94 -0.44 -11.44
N LYS A 20 -3.26 0.25 -12.37
CA LYS A 20 -3.79 0.52 -13.70
C LYS A 20 -3.22 -0.48 -14.69
N TYR A 21 -4.07 -1.03 -15.54
CA TYR A 21 -3.66 -1.99 -16.56
C TYR A 21 -2.62 -1.39 -17.51
N GLU A 22 -2.76 -0.11 -17.83
CA GLU A 22 -1.80 0.62 -18.67
C GLU A 22 -0.38 0.63 -18.08
N GLU A 23 -0.24 0.70 -16.76
CA GLU A 23 1.07 0.66 -16.08
C GLU A 23 1.69 -0.73 -16.19
N ILE A 24 0.89 -1.77 -15.99
CA ILE A 24 1.34 -3.16 -16.13
C ILE A 24 1.71 -3.45 -17.59
N GLN A 25 0.92 -2.96 -18.54
CA GLN A 25 1.19 -3.11 -19.96
C GLN A 25 2.51 -2.43 -20.35
N LYS A 26 2.77 -1.22 -19.85
CA LYS A 26 4.07 -0.54 -20.04
C LYS A 26 5.25 -1.33 -19.48
N ILE A 27 5.07 -1.99 -18.34
CA ILE A 27 6.11 -2.88 -17.77
C ILE A 27 6.33 -4.09 -18.69
N TYR A 28 5.24 -4.73 -19.14
CA TYR A 28 5.29 -5.92 -19.97
C TYR A 28 5.93 -5.67 -21.33
N GLU A 29 5.60 -4.54 -21.97
CA GLU A 29 6.11 -4.13 -23.27
C GLU A 29 7.51 -3.51 -23.21
N SER A 30 8.05 -3.28 -22.01
CA SER A 30 9.38 -2.71 -21.83
C SER A 30 10.45 -3.64 -22.44
N PRO A 31 11.47 -3.12 -23.16
CA PRO A 31 12.55 -3.93 -23.71
C PRO A 31 13.32 -4.76 -22.67
N ASN A 32 13.28 -4.35 -21.40
CA ASN A 32 13.94 -5.02 -20.27
C ASN A 32 12.96 -5.86 -19.43
N CYS A 33 11.77 -6.16 -19.93
CA CYS A 33 10.80 -6.96 -19.22
C CYS A 33 11.35 -8.36 -18.92
N LYS A 34 11.35 -8.74 -17.64
CA LYS A 34 11.79 -10.06 -17.16
C LYS A 34 10.65 -11.07 -17.00
N TYR A 35 9.41 -10.66 -17.29
CA TYR A 35 8.20 -11.43 -17.00
C TYR A 35 7.63 -12.06 -18.28
N ASN A 36 7.12 -13.28 -18.17
CA ASN A 36 6.54 -14.01 -19.30
C ASN A 36 5.06 -13.73 -19.48
N SER A 37 4.40 -13.13 -18.48
CA SER A 37 2.99 -12.75 -18.55
C SER A 37 2.65 -11.56 -17.66
N ILE A 38 1.53 -10.91 -17.98
CA ILE A 38 0.91 -9.86 -17.15
C ILE A 38 0.59 -10.39 -15.74
N MET A 39 0.17 -11.65 -15.63
CA MET A 39 -0.16 -12.26 -14.34
C MET A 39 1.07 -12.41 -13.43
N GLU A 40 2.24 -12.73 -13.99
CA GLU A 40 3.49 -12.75 -13.22
C GLU A 40 3.84 -11.36 -12.67
N ILE A 41 3.60 -10.29 -13.44
CA ILE A 41 3.81 -8.90 -12.98
C ILE A 41 2.89 -8.59 -11.82
N ILE A 42 1.60 -8.93 -11.94
CA ILE A 42 0.60 -8.72 -10.87
C ILE A 42 1.02 -9.47 -9.60
N GLN A 43 1.43 -10.74 -9.73
CA GLN A 43 1.84 -11.56 -8.60
C GLN A 43 3.11 -11.05 -7.92
N ASP A 44 4.11 -10.57 -8.67
CA ASP A 44 5.39 -10.10 -8.10
C ASP A 44 5.26 -8.69 -7.49
N LEU A 45 4.51 -7.79 -8.14
CA LEU A 45 4.52 -6.36 -7.77
C LEU A 45 3.29 -5.88 -7.00
N TYR A 46 2.13 -6.52 -7.20
CA TYR A 46 0.85 -6.03 -6.67
C TYR A 46 0.20 -6.97 -5.65
N ILE A 47 0.78 -8.15 -5.41
CA ILE A 47 0.36 -9.06 -4.34
C ILE A 47 1.48 -9.13 -3.30
N VAL A 48 1.24 -8.59 -2.11
CA VAL A 48 2.28 -8.42 -1.08
C VAL A 48 1.89 -9.19 0.19
N PRO A 49 2.76 -10.01 0.78
CA PRO A 49 2.42 -10.71 2.02
C PRO A 49 2.30 -9.74 3.21
N LEU A 50 1.34 -9.99 4.10
CA LEU A 50 1.08 -9.09 5.25
C LEU A 50 2.24 -9.03 6.24
N ASN A 51 3.06 -10.08 6.32
CA ASN A 51 4.25 -10.10 7.18
C ASN A 51 5.26 -8.99 6.85
N LYS A 52 5.27 -8.48 5.61
CA LYS A 52 6.08 -7.32 5.20
C LYS A 52 5.74 -6.06 6.02
N PHE A 53 4.56 -6.01 6.62
CA PHE A 53 4.04 -4.88 7.39
C PHE A 53 3.98 -5.12 8.91
N GLU A 54 4.49 -6.25 9.41
CA GLU A 54 4.41 -6.64 10.84
C GLU A 54 4.91 -5.54 11.79
N ASN A 55 6.05 -4.92 11.48
CA ASN A 55 6.52 -3.77 12.23
C ASN A 55 5.98 -2.48 11.59
N PHE A 56 4.84 -2.02 12.09
CA PHE A 56 4.09 -0.89 11.54
C PHE A 56 4.91 0.39 11.39
N SER A 57 5.79 0.72 12.36
CA SER A 57 6.61 1.93 12.28
C SER A 57 7.64 1.85 11.14
N THR A 58 8.41 0.76 11.10
CA THR A 58 9.40 0.55 10.03
C THR A 58 8.76 0.36 8.66
N ALA A 59 7.57 -0.25 8.61
CA ALA A 59 6.80 -0.41 7.40
C ALA A 59 6.30 0.96 6.89
N ARG A 60 5.80 1.83 7.76
CA ARG A 60 5.40 3.20 7.39
C ARG A 60 6.58 3.97 6.82
N PHE A 61 7.72 3.95 7.50
CA PHE A 61 8.96 4.54 7.01
C PHE A 61 9.31 4.03 5.61
N ARG A 62 9.40 2.70 5.46
CA ARG A 62 9.83 2.05 4.22
C ARG A 62 8.90 2.36 3.05
N GLU A 63 7.58 2.26 3.25
CA GLU A 63 6.64 2.50 2.16
C GLU A 63 6.57 3.98 1.78
N ALA A 64 6.67 4.91 2.75
CA ALA A 64 6.75 6.35 2.47
C ALA A 64 8.04 6.70 1.71
N PHE A 65 9.17 6.14 2.15
CA PHE A 65 10.44 6.29 1.45
C PHE A 65 10.34 5.77 0.01
N ASN A 66 9.75 4.58 -0.18
CA ASN A 66 9.60 3.97 -1.50
C ASN A 66 8.69 4.79 -2.43
N LEU A 67 7.60 5.33 -1.91
CA LEU A 67 6.68 6.20 -2.63
C LEU A 67 7.45 7.38 -3.22
N ILE A 68 8.18 8.13 -2.39
CA ILE A 68 8.95 9.28 -2.86
C ILE A 68 10.08 8.84 -3.79
N ARG A 69 10.88 7.85 -3.40
CA ARG A 69 12.10 7.52 -4.12
C ARG A 69 11.85 6.90 -5.49
N TYR A 70 10.82 6.04 -5.59
CA TYR A 70 10.62 5.19 -6.76
C TYR A 70 9.37 5.55 -7.58
N LYS A 71 8.26 5.93 -6.92
CA LYS A 71 7.03 6.34 -7.62
C LYS A 71 7.10 7.81 -8.05
N GLU A 72 7.47 8.71 -7.13
CA GLU A 72 7.63 10.16 -7.42
C GLU A 72 8.98 10.53 -8.05
N LYS A 73 9.96 9.62 -8.04
CA LYS A 73 11.34 9.90 -8.49
C LYS A 73 12.00 11.06 -7.72
N GLY A 74 11.58 11.30 -6.48
CA GLY A 74 12.07 12.35 -5.60
C GLY A 74 13.47 12.09 -5.03
N SER A 75 13.97 13.08 -4.28
CA SER A 75 15.31 13.02 -3.68
C SER A 75 15.36 12.06 -2.49
N ILE A 76 16.56 11.58 -2.15
CA ILE A 76 16.79 10.76 -0.95
C ILE A 76 16.43 11.55 0.32
N PHE A 77 16.75 12.85 0.37
CA PHE A 77 16.44 13.69 1.51
C PHE A 77 14.93 13.80 1.73
N SER A 78 14.15 14.07 0.67
CA SER A 78 12.68 14.12 0.73
C SER A 78 12.08 12.78 1.14
N ALA A 79 12.64 11.67 0.66
CA ALA A 79 12.18 10.33 1.03
C ALA A 79 12.46 9.98 2.50
N LEU A 80 13.61 10.41 3.04
CA LEU A 80 13.95 10.27 4.46
C LEU A 80 13.03 11.13 5.33
N ASP A 81 12.79 12.38 4.92
CA ASP A 81 11.94 13.32 5.65
C ASP A 81 10.52 12.78 5.84
N LEU A 82 9.84 12.45 4.73
CA LEU A 82 8.50 11.85 4.79
C LEU A 82 8.50 10.50 5.51
N GLY A 83 9.53 9.67 5.29
CA GLY A 83 9.68 8.39 5.97
C GLY A 83 9.72 8.55 7.50
N LEU A 84 10.53 9.47 8.01
CA LEU A 84 10.66 9.76 9.43
C LEU A 84 9.41 10.42 10.01
N GLU A 85 8.70 11.23 9.24
CA GLU A 85 7.42 11.79 9.67
C GLU A 85 6.37 10.68 9.88
N LEU A 86 6.14 9.88 8.84
CA LEU A 86 5.05 8.90 8.85
C LEU A 86 5.33 7.71 9.75
N MET A 87 6.59 7.37 10.05
CA MET A 87 6.93 6.26 10.96
C MET A 87 6.34 6.44 12.37
N PHE A 88 6.00 7.68 12.77
CA PHE A 88 5.41 8.00 14.08
C PHE A 88 3.91 8.32 14.04
N LYS A 89 3.27 8.41 12.87
CA LYS A 89 1.80 8.53 12.70
C LYS A 89 1.00 7.23 12.95
N TYR A 90 0.76 6.88 14.22
CA TYR A 90 0.26 5.56 14.66
C TYR A 90 -1.11 5.11 14.11
N ASN A 91 -1.96 6.06 13.71
CA ASN A 91 -3.26 5.80 13.09
C ASN A 91 -3.15 5.46 11.58
N LEU A 92 -1.97 5.58 10.98
CA LEU A 92 -1.74 5.28 9.57
C LEU A 92 -1.40 3.80 9.38
N ASN A 93 -2.18 3.09 8.56
CA ASN A 93 -1.85 1.73 8.16
C ASN A 93 -0.81 1.77 7.02
N PRO A 94 0.38 1.15 7.16
CA PRO A 94 1.42 1.18 6.13
C PRO A 94 1.01 0.54 4.80
N ILE A 95 0.01 -0.35 4.81
CA ILE A 95 -0.51 -0.98 3.59
C ILE A 95 -1.21 0.06 2.71
N ILE A 96 -1.82 1.09 3.30
CA ILE A 96 -2.41 2.23 2.55
C ILE A 96 -1.30 2.97 1.79
N ILE A 97 -0.18 3.26 2.45
CA ILE A 97 0.97 3.93 1.82
C ILE A 97 1.49 3.11 0.62
N ALA A 98 1.58 1.79 0.77
CA ALA A 98 1.99 0.90 -0.31
C ALA A 98 1.02 0.96 -1.52
N ALA A 99 -0.28 1.14 -1.24
CA ALA A 99 -1.35 1.22 -2.24
C ALA A 99 -1.42 2.57 -2.98
N CYS A 100 -1.07 3.69 -2.33
CA CYS A 100 -1.01 5.01 -2.96
C CYS A 100 -0.07 4.99 -4.17
N ARG A 101 -0.56 5.45 -5.33
CA ARG A 101 0.19 5.46 -6.59
C ARG A 101 1.16 6.63 -6.69
N ASN A 102 0.86 7.73 -6.01
CA ASN A 102 1.63 8.96 -5.98
C ASN A 102 1.45 9.67 -4.63
N LEU A 103 2.17 10.77 -4.44
CA LEU A 103 2.11 11.57 -3.22
C LEU A 103 0.73 12.22 -3.03
N ASP A 104 0.10 12.71 -4.09
CA ASP A 104 -1.23 13.33 -4.02
C ASP A 104 -2.28 12.39 -3.38
N GLU A 105 -2.28 11.10 -3.77
CA GLU A 105 -3.18 10.10 -3.18
C GLU A 105 -2.88 9.85 -1.70
N LEU A 106 -1.61 9.92 -1.29
CA LEU A 106 -1.25 9.78 0.12
C LEU A 106 -1.69 11.02 0.90
N ASP A 107 -1.44 12.23 0.40
CA ASP A 107 -1.79 13.48 1.05
C ASP A 107 -3.32 13.57 1.27
N ILE A 108 -4.12 13.26 0.25
CA ILE A 108 -5.58 13.20 0.37
C ILE A 108 -6.00 12.19 1.46
N TYR A 109 -5.35 11.02 1.54
CA TYR A 109 -5.64 10.04 2.58
C TYR A 109 -5.29 10.57 3.98
N LEU A 110 -4.14 11.24 4.12
CA LEU A 110 -3.69 11.80 5.40
C LEU A 110 -4.63 12.91 5.88
N ASP A 111 -5.10 13.77 4.98
CA ASP A 111 -6.10 14.80 5.28
C ASP A 111 -7.40 14.16 5.79
N CYS A 112 -7.95 13.19 5.03
CA CYS A 112 -9.14 12.46 5.46
C CYS A 112 -8.93 11.71 6.79
N LEU A 113 -7.72 11.19 7.04
CA LEU A 113 -7.40 10.49 8.28
C LEU A 113 -7.36 11.44 9.48
N ASP A 114 -6.79 12.64 9.31
CA ASP A 114 -6.67 13.64 10.36
C ASP A 114 -8.01 14.32 10.67
N GLU A 115 -8.88 14.45 9.67
CA GLU A 115 -10.26 14.95 9.82
C GLU A 115 -11.26 13.87 10.29
N ASN A 116 -10.86 12.59 10.32
CA ASN A 116 -11.72 11.42 10.52
C ASN A 116 -12.83 11.27 9.45
N GLU A 117 -12.57 11.72 8.23
CA GLU A 117 -13.47 11.70 7.08
C GLU A 117 -13.00 10.68 6.02
N LEU A 118 -12.60 9.47 6.44
CA LEU A 118 -12.13 8.41 5.53
C LEU A 118 -13.18 7.98 4.49
N SER A 119 -14.46 8.32 4.69
CA SER A 119 -15.51 8.17 3.68
C SER A 119 -15.24 8.99 2.42
N ASP A 120 -14.46 10.06 2.53
CA ASP A 120 -14.26 11.05 1.47
C ASP A 120 -13.01 10.76 0.65
N PHE A 121 -12.19 9.80 1.10
CA PHE A 121 -11.12 9.24 0.30
C PHE A 121 -11.67 8.44 -0.88
N LYS A 122 -11.44 8.93 -2.12
CA LYS A 122 -11.95 8.33 -3.37
C LYS A 122 -10.89 7.81 -4.34
N CYS A 123 -9.61 7.91 -3.99
CA CYS A 123 -8.53 7.49 -4.89
C CYS A 123 -8.57 5.99 -5.18
N PHE A 124 -8.90 5.17 -4.17
CA PHE A 124 -9.20 3.75 -4.30
C PHE A 124 -10.08 3.28 -3.14
N GLU A 125 -10.78 2.17 -3.33
CA GLU A 125 -11.58 1.54 -2.27
C GLU A 125 -10.69 0.66 -1.38
N VAL A 126 -10.91 0.66 -0.07
CA VAL A 126 -10.22 -0.23 0.87
C VAL A 126 -11.19 -1.29 1.38
N ARG A 127 -10.86 -2.56 1.15
CA ARG A 127 -11.64 -3.71 1.61
C ARG A 127 -10.82 -4.59 2.54
N PHE A 128 -11.41 -4.96 3.67
CA PHE A 128 -10.82 -5.90 4.62
C PHE A 128 -11.52 -7.25 4.52
N GLU A 129 -10.74 -8.30 4.26
CA GLU A 129 -11.20 -9.68 4.36
C GLU A 129 -10.65 -10.29 5.64
N VAL A 130 -11.42 -10.13 6.71
CA VAL A 130 -11.09 -10.66 8.04
C VAL A 130 -11.28 -12.17 8.07
N ASN A 131 -10.35 -12.87 8.73
CA ASN A 131 -10.51 -14.29 8.97
C ASN A 131 -11.51 -14.48 10.12
N PRO A 132 -12.66 -15.17 9.91
CA PRO A 132 -13.67 -15.34 10.95
C PRO A 132 -13.13 -16.06 12.20
N ASN A 133 -12.03 -16.82 12.09
CA ASN A 133 -11.41 -17.51 13.21
C ASN A 133 -10.56 -16.59 14.11
N LEU A 134 -10.20 -15.38 13.67
CA LEU A 134 -9.45 -14.39 14.47
C LEU A 134 -10.37 -13.51 15.32
N VAL A 135 -11.64 -13.35 14.92
CA VAL A 135 -12.65 -12.57 15.66
C VAL A 135 -12.94 -13.17 17.06
N ASN A 136 -12.62 -14.45 17.27
CA ASN A 136 -12.86 -15.17 18.53
C ASN A 136 -11.63 -15.24 19.46
N LYS A 137 -10.52 -14.56 19.17
CA LYS A 137 -9.41 -14.49 20.11
C LYS A 137 -9.74 -13.43 21.17
N PRO A 138 -9.87 -13.79 22.47
CA PRO A 138 -10.08 -12.79 23.51
C PRO A 138 -8.92 -11.80 23.47
N ILE A 139 -9.28 -10.50 23.52
CA ILE A 139 -8.33 -9.40 23.63
C ILE A 139 -7.45 -9.72 24.85
N ARG A 140 -6.18 -10.02 24.62
CA ARG A 140 -5.20 -10.00 25.70
C ARG A 140 -4.91 -8.53 25.95
N GLU A 141 -5.50 -8.03 27.04
CA GLU A 141 -5.09 -6.76 27.65
C GLU A 141 -3.58 -6.81 27.88
N PHE A 142 -2.85 -5.85 27.31
CA PHE A 142 -1.47 -5.52 27.63
C PHE A 142 -1.45 -4.18 28.34
#